data_AF-A0A0C9Z242-F1
#
_entry.id   AF-A0A0C9Z242-F1
#
_cell.length_a   1.000
_cell.length_b   1.000
_cell.length_c   1.000
_cell.angle_alpha   90.00
_cell.angle_beta   90.00
_cell.angle_gamma   90.00
#
_symmetry.space_group_name_H-M   'P 1'
#
loop_
_entity.id
_entity.type
_entity.pdbx_description
1 polymer ?
#
loop_
_entity_poly.entity_id
_entity_poly.type
_entity_poly.pdbx_seq_one_letter_code
_entity_poly.pdbx_strand_id
1 'polypeptide(L)'
;AQVHVIFKLPDHLGTHPHPLAYVEWFTALHRRDPVTGLYVVTRSTRNCRPNMSVVSIDCFVRACHLQASGGSSMDWTSDNVLEKASSFQVNSYIDLDTFFALAL
;
A
#
# COMPACT_ATOMS: atom_id res chain seq x y z
N ALA A 1 -1.64 -0.91 -1.50
CA ALA A 1 -1.73 -1.87 -0.37
C ALA A 1 -0.33 -2.32 0.01
N GLN A 2 -0.11 -2.80 1.22
CA GLN A 2 1.12 -3.53 1.59
C GLN A 2 0.88 -5.02 1.44
N VAL A 3 1.75 -5.70 0.71
CA VAL A 3 1.74 -7.17 0.61
C VAL A 3 2.54 -7.74 1.78
N HIS A 4 1.90 -8.58 2.60
CA HIS A 4 2.52 -9.24 3.74
C HIS A 4 3.03 -10.64 3.37
N VAL A 5 2.22 -11.41 2.63
CA VAL A 5 2.61 -12.74 2.14
C VAL A 5 1.92 -13.06 0.82
N ILE A 6 2.63 -13.76 -0.06
CA ILE A 6 2.10 -14.37 -1.29
C ILE A 6 2.12 -15.88 -1.10
N PHE A 7 1.02 -16.54 -1.41
CA PHE A 7 0.86 -17.97 -1.19
C PHE A 7 0.00 -18.63 -2.27
N LYS A 8 0.16 -19.95 -2.43
CA LYS A 8 -0.78 -20.77 -3.19
C LYS A 8 -1.81 -21.35 -2.23
N LEU A 9 -3.06 -21.44 -2.68
CA LEU A 9 -4.08 -22.12 -1.89
C LEU A 9 -3.72 -23.61 -1.78
N PRO A 10 -3.73 -24.21 -0.57
CA PRO A 10 -3.53 -25.65 -0.42
C PRO A 10 -4.55 -26.45 -1.22
N ASP A 11 -4.12 -27.55 -1.85
CA ASP A 11 -4.95 -28.34 -2.78
C ASP A 11 -6.29 -28.79 -2.18
N HIS A 12 -6.35 -29.03 -0.87
CA HIS A 12 -7.57 -29.46 -0.16
C HIS A 12 -8.60 -28.32 0.05
N LEU A 13 -8.21 -27.06 -0.13
CA LEU A 13 -9.12 -25.91 -0.05
C LEU A 13 -9.60 -25.45 -1.44
N GLY A 14 -9.13 -26.10 -2.51
CA GLY A 14 -9.49 -25.82 -3.89
C GLY A 14 -8.31 -25.31 -4.72
N THR A 15 -8.59 -25.01 -5.98
CA THR A 15 -7.60 -24.50 -6.93
C THR A 15 -7.90 -23.04 -7.30
N HIS A 16 -6.86 -22.24 -7.45
CA HIS A 16 -6.96 -20.85 -7.88
C HIS A 16 -6.00 -20.62 -9.07
N PRO A 17 -6.43 -19.93 -10.15
CA PRO A 17 -5.61 -19.75 -11.36
C PRO A 17 -4.30 -19.00 -11.11
N HIS A 18 -4.30 -18.11 -10.11
CA HIS A 18 -3.15 -17.32 -9.71
C HIS A 18 -2.87 -17.49 -8.21
N PRO A 19 -1.61 -17.28 -7.75
CA PRO A 19 -1.33 -17.12 -6.33
C PRO A 19 -2.21 -16.04 -5.68
N LEU A 20 -2.38 -16.16 -4.37
CA LEU A 20 -3.09 -15.22 -3.54
C LEU A 20 -2.10 -14.39 -2.72
N ALA A 21 -2.51 -13.20 -2.33
CA ALA A 21 -1.74 -12.31 -1.48
C ALA A 21 -2.58 -11.83 -0.29
N TYR A 22 -2.01 -11.95 0.90
CA TYR A 22 -2.55 -11.29 2.08
C TYR A 22 -2.02 -9.85 2.11
N VAL A 23 -2.96 -8.90 2.07
CA VAL A 23 -2.64 -7.48 1.95
C VAL A 23 -3.30 -6.67 3.05
N GLU A 24 -2.62 -5.59 3.42
CA GLU A 24 -3.16 -4.52 4.24
C GLU A 24 -3.41 -3.27 3.38
N TRP A 25 -4.60 -2.71 3.46
CA TRP A 25 -4.99 -1.57 2.65
C TRP A 25 -4.51 -0.24 3.23
N PHE A 26 -4.10 0.65 2.33
CA PHE A 26 -4.03 2.08 2.59
C PHE A 26 -5.36 2.72 2.17
N THR A 27 -5.62 3.95 2.62
CA THR A 27 -6.75 4.75 2.15
C THR A 27 -6.67 4.98 0.64
N ALA A 28 -7.84 5.16 -0.01
CA ALA A 28 -7.90 5.48 -1.43
C ALA A 28 -7.22 6.82 -1.76
N LEU A 29 -6.73 6.94 -3.00
CA LEU A 29 -6.03 8.12 -3.53
C LEU A 29 -7.00 9.27 -3.82
N HIS A 30 -7.54 9.88 -2.76
CA HIS A 30 -8.48 11.01 -2.88
C HIS A 30 -7.90 12.32 -2.36
N ARG A 31 -7.05 12.27 -1.34
CA ARG A 31 -6.47 13.46 -0.72
C ARG A 31 -5.11 13.75 -1.33
N ARG A 32 -4.89 15.00 -1.74
CA ARG A 32 -3.57 15.53 -2.09
C ARG A 32 -3.07 16.49 -1.01
N ASP A 33 -1.77 16.50 -0.79
CA ASP A 33 -1.12 17.50 0.04
C ASP A 33 -1.15 18.87 -0.68
N PRO A 34 -1.55 19.96 -0.01
CA PRO A 34 -1.70 21.26 -0.68
C PRO A 34 -0.36 21.91 -1.05
N VAL A 35 0.76 21.49 -0.45
CA VAL A 35 2.09 22.06 -0.71
C VAL A 35 2.80 21.24 -1.78
N THR A 36 2.84 19.91 -1.64
CA THR A 36 3.57 19.05 -2.60
C THR A 36 2.72 18.60 -3.78
N GLY A 37 1.40 18.65 -3.67
CA GLY A 37 0.46 18.12 -4.67
C GLY A 37 0.41 16.59 -4.72
N LEU A 38 1.21 15.89 -3.91
CA LEU A 38 1.27 14.43 -3.90
C LEU A 38 0.07 13.83 -3.19
N TYR A 39 -0.35 12.63 -3.61
CA TYR A 39 -1.38 11.89 -2.89
C TYR A 39 -0.90 11.50 -1.49
N VAL A 40 -1.75 11.75 -0.49
CA VAL A 40 -1.51 11.37 0.90
C VAL A 40 -2.39 10.18 1.23
N VAL A 41 -1.77 9.11 1.74
CA VAL A 41 -2.47 7.91 2.21
C VAL A 41 -2.12 7.61 3.66
N THR A 42 -3.07 7.00 4.37
CA THR A 42 -2.86 6.44 5.71
C THR A 42 -3.27 4.97 5.70
N ARG A 43 -3.01 4.24 6.79
CA ARG A 43 -3.55 2.89 6.95
C ARG A 43 -5.07 2.92 6.94
N SER A 44 -5.69 2.06 6.14
CA SER A 44 -7.14 1.91 6.13
C SER A 44 -7.55 1.05 7.33
N THR A 45 -8.56 1.48 8.05
CA THR A 45 -9.15 0.71 9.15
C THR A 45 -10.61 0.40 8.89
N ARG A 46 -11.06 -0.80 9.27
CA ARG A 46 -12.47 -1.19 9.29
C ARG A 46 -12.82 -1.64 10.71
N ASN A 47 -13.81 -1.01 11.33
CA ASN A 47 -14.18 -1.25 12.74
C ASN A 47 -12.98 -1.13 13.71
N CYS A 48 -12.19 -0.07 13.55
CA CYS A 48 -10.97 0.20 14.33
C CYS A 48 -9.88 -0.89 14.25
N ARG A 49 -9.91 -1.74 13.22
CA ARG A 49 -8.88 -2.76 12.95
C ARG A 49 -8.25 -2.55 11.59
N PRO A 50 -7.00 -3.00 11.36
CA PRO A 50 -6.38 -2.95 10.04
C PRO A 50 -7.29 -3.56 8.98
N ASN A 51 -7.48 -2.84 7.88
CA ASN A 51 -8.28 -3.33 6.76
C ASN A 51 -7.42 -4.33 5.96
N MET A 52 -7.65 -5.60 6.21
CA MET A 52 -6.91 -6.72 5.62
C MET A 52 -7.78 -7.51 4.65
N SER A 53 -7.18 -8.06 3.60
CA SER A 53 -7.87 -8.98 2.68
C SER A 53 -6.92 -9.97 2.02
N VAL A 54 -7.49 -11.07 1.52
CA VAL A 54 -6.82 -11.95 0.57
C VAL A 54 -7.30 -11.60 -0.83
N VAL A 55 -6.38 -11.27 -1.72
CA VAL A 55 -6.66 -10.96 -3.14
C VAL A 55 -5.81 -11.82 -4.05
N SER A 56 -6.24 -12.00 -5.28
CA SER A 56 -5.42 -12.65 -6.30
C SER A 56 -4.30 -11.71 -6.77
N ILE A 57 -3.12 -12.25 -7.07
CA ILE A 57 -1.96 -11.42 -7.43
C ILE A 57 -2.12 -10.68 -8.77
N ASP A 58 -3.00 -11.16 -9.65
CA ASP A 58 -3.33 -10.52 -10.94
C ASP A 58 -4.11 -9.21 -10.78
N CYS A 59 -4.63 -8.93 -9.57
CA CYS A 59 -5.23 -7.65 -9.24
C CYS A 59 -4.20 -6.53 -8.99
N PHE A 60 -2.90 -6.86 -8.88
CA PHE A 60 -1.85 -5.87 -8.70
C PHE A 60 -1.40 -5.30 -10.04
N VAL A 61 -1.66 -4.01 -10.23
CA VAL A 61 -1.19 -3.27 -11.42
C VAL A 61 0.31 -2.98 -11.32
N ARG A 62 0.77 -2.52 -10.14
CA ARG A 62 2.16 -2.11 -9.93
C ARG A 62 2.53 -1.92 -8.46
N ALA A 63 3.83 -2.01 -8.17
CA ALA A 63 4.42 -1.45 -6.95
C ALA A 63 4.36 0.09 -6.94
N CYS A 64 4.36 0.68 -5.75
CA CYS A 64 4.44 2.12 -5.55
C CYS A 64 5.47 2.43 -4.47
N HIS A 65 6.07 3.61 -4.54
CA HIS A 65 7.02 4.08 -3.53
C HIS A 65 6.32 5.03 -2.56
N LEU A 66 6.35 4.69 -1.27
CA LEU A 66 5.75 5.48 -0.21
C LEU A 66 6.83 6.24 0.56
N GLN A 67 6.67 7.55 0.67
CA GLN A 67 7.50 8.42 1.48
C GLN A 67 6.79 8.62 2.82
N ALA A 68 7.39 8.12 3.89
CA ALA A 68 6.85 8.26 5.23
C ALA A 68 6.76 9.73 5.64
N SER A 69 5.62 10.09 6.24
CA SER A 69 5.37 11.44 6.74
C SER A 69 4.58 11.37 8.05
N GLY A 70 4.79 12.35 8.92
CA GLY A 70 4.09 12.43 10.20
C GLY A 70 4.51 11.36 11.22
N GLY A 71 4.99 11.82 12.38
CA GLY A 71 5.60 11.01 13.42
C GLY A 71 7.03 11.48 13.71
N SER A 72 7.61 11.00 14.81
CA SER A 72 9.03 11.20 15.11
C SER A 72 9.86 10.21 14.29
N SER A 73 10.75 10.70 13.45
CA SER A 73 11.63 9.88 12.61
C SER A 73 12.75 9.17 13.37
N MET A 74 12.86 9.39 14.68
CA MET A 74 14.01 9.01 15.49
C MET A 74 14.31 7.50 15.50
N ASP A 75 13.29 6.66 15.28
CA ASP A 75 13.38 5.20 15.35
C ASP A 75 12.88 4.48 14.08
N TRP A 76 12.83 5.18 12.95
CA TRP A 76 12.37 4.60 11.68
C TRP A 76 13.47 3.76 11.04
N THR A 77 13.11 2.53 10.66
CA THR A 77 13.93 1.65 9.82
C THR A 77 13.11 1.24 8.60
N SER A 78 13.76 0.70 7.57
CA SER A 78 13.07 0.10 6.42
C SER A 78 12.00 -0.91 6.85
N ASP A 79 12.25 -1.61 7.95
CA ASP A 79 11.43 -2.73 8.40
C ASP A 79 10.21 -2.27 9.20
N ASN A 80 10.28 -1.13 9.89
CA ASN A 80 9.22 -0.68 10.79
C ASN A 80 8.49 0.59 10.32
N VAL A 81 9.03 1.32 9.34
CA VAL A 81 8.52 2.65 8.98
C VAL A 81 7.08 2.58 8.48
N LEU A 82 6.72 1.51 7.78
CA LEU A 82 5.36 1.28 7.30
C LEU A 82 4.35 1.07 8.44
N GLU A 83 4.81 0.63 9.60
CA GLU A 83 3.97 0.40 10.80
C GLU A 83 3.94 1.63 11.71
N LYS A 84 5.06 2.36 11.82
CA LYS A 84 5.22 3.49 12.74
C LYS A 84 4.77 4.84 12.18
N ALA A 85 4.90 5.08 10.89
CA ALA A 85 4.55 6.37 10.31
C ALA A 85 3.02 6.54 10.25
N SER A 86 2.56 7.75 10.56
CA SER A 86 1.12 8.06 10.61
C SER A 86 0.48 8.24 9.23
N SER A 87 1.27 8.68 8.25
CA SER A 87 0.84 8.90 6.87
C SER A 87 1.99 8.70 5.90
N PHE A 88 1.65 8.62 4.61
CA PHE A 88 2.60 8.46 3.53
C PHE A 88 2.21 9.34 2.36
N GLN A 89 3.21 9.90 1.70
CA GLN A 89 3.07 10.51 0.39
C GLN A 89 3.43 9.49 -0.69
N VAL A 90 2.60 9.36 -1.71
CA VAL A 90 2.88 8.50 -2.86
C VAL A 90 3.84 9.24 -3.78
N ASN A 91 5.03 8.67 -4.00
CA ASN A 91 6.02 9.28 -4.87
C ASN A 91 5.62 9.09 -6.34
N SER A 92 4.94 10.09 -6.90
CA SER A 92 4.55 10.11 -8.31
C SER A 92 5.74 10.22 -9.28
N TYR A 93 6.95 10.49 -8.80
CA TYR A 93 8.14 10.75 -9.63
C TYR A 93 9.13 9.57 -9.65
N ILE A 94 8.76 8.41 -9.11
CA ILE A 94 9.64 7.23 -9.10
C ILE A 94 9.91 6.68 -10.51
N ASP A 95 8.93 6.78 -11.41
CA ASP A 95 9.01 6.40 -12.81
C ASP A 95 7.94 7.14 -13.65
N LEU A 96 8.10 7.16 -14.97
CA LEU A 96 7.21 7.92 -15.88
C LEU A 96 5.78 7.40 -15.92
N ASP A 97 5.60 6.08 -15.90
CA ASP A 97 4.26 5.48 -15.97
C ASP A 97 3.46 5.77 -14.69
N THR A 98 4.11 5.72 -13.52
CA THR A 98 3.50 6.10 -12.23
C THR A 98 3.15 7.59 -12.23
N PHE A 99 4.01 8.43 -12.80
CA PHE A 99 3.73 9.86 -12.98
C PHE A 99 2.46 10.07 -13.81
N PHE A 100 2.38 9.47 -15.00
CA PHE A 100 1.20 9.62 -15.87
C PHE A 100 -0.08 9.03 -15.25
N ALA A 101 0.03 7.89 -14.55
CA ALA A 101 -1.12 7.25 -13.91
C ALA A 101 -1.72 8.09 -12.77
N LEU A 102 -0.93 8.94 -12.11
CA LEU A 102 -1.34 9.74 -10.95
C LEU A 102 -1.52 11.23 -11.25
N ALA A 103 -1.08 11.71 -12.41
CA ALA A 103 -1.17 13.12 -12.80
C ALA A 103 -2.58 13.56 -13.23
N LEU A 104 -3.42 12.62 -13.68
CA LEU A 104 -4.84 12.81 -14.02
C LEU A 104 -5.75 12.76 -12.78
#